data_AF-A0A1V4IDL9-F1
#
_entry.id   AF-A0A1V4IDL9-F1
#
_cell.length_a   1.000
_cell.length_b   1.000
_cell.length_c   1.000
_cell.angle_alpha   90.00
_cell.angle_beta   90.00
_cell.angle_gamma   90.00
#
_symmetry.space_group_name_H-M   'P 1'
#
loop_
_entity.id
_entity.type
_entity.pdbx_description
1 polymer ?
#
loop_
_entity_poly.entity_id
_entity_poly.type
_entity_poly.pdbx_seq_one_letter_code
_entity_poly.pdbx_strand_id
1 'polypeptide(L)' 'MAGCNEKNCTCPNVACERHGKCCECVNFHRSKSNIVACLRDFKVESK' A
#
# COMPACT_ATOMS: atom_id res chain seq x y z
N MET A 1 -7.47 13.77 10.14
CA MET A 1 -7.50 12.33 9.79
C MET A 1 -6.06 11.86 9.62
N ALA A 2 -5.49 11.29 10.68
CA ALA A 2 -4.07 10.95 10.77
C ALA A 2 -3.72 9.73 9.90
N GLY A 3 -2.47 9.63 9.45
CA GLY A 3 -1.95 8.50 8.67
C GLY A 3 -2.07 7.19 9.46
N CYS A 4 -3.19 6.47 9.25
CA CYS A 4 -3.55 5.30 10.05
C CYS A 4 -2.53 4.15 10.01
N ASN A 5 -1.56 4.15 9.10
CA ASN A 5 -0.64 3.02 8.99
C ASN A 5 0.74 3.32 8.40
N GLU A 6 1.30 4.51 8.64
CA GLU A 6 2.65 4.87 8.16
C GLU A 6 3.71 3.85 8.59
N LYS A 7 3.68 3.42 9.87
CA LYS A 7 4.63 2.45 10.43
C LYS A 7 4.58 1.07 9.78
N ASN A 8 3.45 0.68 9.20
CA ASN A 8 3.25 -0.65 8.59
C ASN A 8 3.05 -0.55 7.08
N CYS A 9 3.30 0.61 6.47
CA CYS A 9 3.15 0.77 5.03
C CYS A 9 4.33 0.11 4.32
N THR A 10 4.09 -0.99 3.62
CA THR A 10 5.11 -1.69 2.82
C THR A 10 5.25 -1.13 1.41
N CYS A 11 4.65 0.04 1.13
CA CYS A 11 4.73 0.67 -0.18
C CYS A 11 6.16 1.18 -0.42
N PRO A 12 6.84 0.75 -1.50
CA PRO A 12 8.21 1.21 -1.76
C PRO A 12 8.28 2.70 -2.12
N ASN A 13 7.17 3.30 -2.55
CA ASN A 13 7.10 4.72 -2.86
C ASN A 13 6.82 5.54 -1.59
N VAL A 14 7.88 5.89 -0.87
CA VAL A 14 7.83 6.69 0.38
C VAL A 14 7.45 8.16 0.13
N ALA A 15 7.69 8.70 -1.07
CA ALA A 15 7.34 10.07 -1.43
C ALA A 15 5.87 10.22 -1.87
N CYS A 16 5.10 9.14 -1.88
CA CYS A 16 3.70 9.16 -2.28
C CYS A 16 2.85 9.96 -1.28
N GLU A 17 2.03 10.90 -1.76
CA GLU A 17 1.09 11.68 -0.93
C GLU A 17 0.08 10.81 -0.14
N ARG A 18 -0.13 9.56 -0.61
CA ARG A 18 -1.01 8.54 -0.03
C ARG A 18 -0.27 7.51 0.83
N HIS A 19 1.05 7.67 1.03
CA HIS A 19 1.84 6.77 1.87
C HIS A 19 1.30 6.78 3.31
N GLY A 20 1.12 5.59 3.90
CA GLY A 20 0.50 5.43 5.23
C GLY A 20 -0.99 5.78 5.35
N LYS A 21 -1.64 6.26 4.29
CA LYS A 21 -3.08 6.56 4.24
C LYS A 21 -3.85 5.40 3.62
N CYS A 22 -4.08 4.33 4.39
CA CYS A 22 -4.62 3.07 3.86
C CYS A 22 -5.92 3.21 3.04
N CYS A 23 -6.95 3.89 3.55
CA CYS A 23 -8.23 4.02 2.83
C CYS A 23 -8.08 4.75 1.48
N GLU A 24 -7.37 5.88 1.49
CA GLU A 24 -7.05 6.66 0.28
C GLU A 24 -6.19 5.86 -0.71
N CYS A 25 -5.18 5.16 -0.22
CA CYS A 25 -4.29 4.32 -1.01
C CYS A 25 -5.04 3.16 -1.68
N VAL A 26 -5.88 2.45 -0.94
CA VAL A 26 -6.70 1.35 -1.46
C VAL A 26 -7.69 1.85 -2.50
N ASN A 27 -8.41 2.94 -2.24
CA ASN A 27 -9.35 3.51 -3.21
C ASN A 27 -8.65 3.94 -4.51
N PHE A 28 -7.50 4.61 -4.42
CA PHE A 28 -6.72 5.03 -5.57
C PHE A 28 -6.17 3.87 -6.41
N HIS A 29 -5.64 2.83 -5.77
CA HIS A 29 -5.13 1.68 -6.51
C HIS A 29 -6.27 0.83 -7.09
N ARG A 30 -7.38 0.68 -6.36
CA ARG A 30 -8.59 -0.01 -6.83
C ARG A 30 -9.19 0.66 -8.06
N SER A 31 -9.26 2.00 -8.10
CA SER A 31 -9.77 2.73 -9.27
C SER A 31 -8.86 2.60 -10.50
N LYS A 32 -7.59 2.24 -10.30
CA LYS A 32 -6.62 1.92 -11.36
C LYS A 32 -6.48 0.42 -11.65
N SER A 33 -7.41 -0.41 -11.17
CA SER A 33 -7.34 -1.88 -11.25
C SER A 33 -5.99 -2.46 -10.80
N ASN A 34 -5.36 -1.81 -9.81
CA ASN A 34 -4.09 -2.22 -9.21
C ASN A 34 -4.30 -2.63 -7.76
N ILE A 35 -3.43 -3.53 -7.27
CA ILE A 35 -3.42 -3.95 -5.86
C ILE A 35 -2.33 -3.21 -5.08
N VAL A 36 -2.69 -2.75 -3.87
CA VAL A 36 -1.76 -2.11 -2.93
C VAL A 36 -0.70 -3.10 -2.46
N ALA A 37 0.52 -2.63 -2.20
CA ALA A 37 1.66 -3.47 -1.85
C ALA A 37 1.41 -4.36 -0.63
N CYS A 38 0.72 -3.84 0.39
CA CYS A 38 0.37 -4.56 1.61
C CYS A 38 -0.65 -5.69 1.44
N LEU A 39 -1.34 -5.76 0.30
CA LEU A 39 -2.25 -6.87 -0.04
C LEU A 39 -1.67 -7.80 -1.12
N ARG A 40 -0.41 -7.57 -1.54
CA ARG A 40 0.27 -8.48 -2.46
C ARG A 40 0.77 -9.68 -1.66
N ASP A 41 0.32 -10.86 -2.06
CA ASP A 41 0.88 -12.12 -1.57
C ASP A 41 2.24 -12.32 -2.25
N PHE A 42 3.31 -11.78 -1.64
CA PHE A 42 4.65 -12.15 -2.04
C PHE A 42 4.89 -13.56 -1.48
N LYS A 43 4.41 -14.60 -2.20
CA LYS A 43 4.98 -15.94 -1.99
C LYS A 43 6.45 -15.81 -2.30
N VAL A 44 7.26 -15.69 -1.25
CA VAL A 44 8.68 -15.97 -1.33
C VAL A 44 8.74 -17.45 -1.69
N GLU A 45 8.93 -17.73 -2.97
CA GLU A 45 9.29 -19.06 -3.41
C GLU A 45 10.70 -19.31 -2.88
N SER A 46 10.78 -19.86 -1.67
CA SER A 46 11.99 -20.45 -1.13
C SER A 46 12.35 -21.62 -2.03
N LYS A 47 13.19 -21.37 -3.03
CA LYS A 47 13.84 -22.39 -3.82
C LYS A 47 15.32 -22.43 -3.49
#